data_AF-A0A2V4GY81-F1
#
_entry.id   AF-A0A2V4GY81-F1
#
_cell.length_a   1.000
_cell.length_b   1.000
_cell.length_c   1.000
_cell.angle_alpha   90.00
_cell.angle_beta   90.00
_cell.angle_gamma   90.00
#
_symmetry.space_group_name_H-M   'P 1'
#
loop_
_entity.id
_entity.type
_entity.pdbx_description
1 polymer ?
#
loop_
_entity_poly.entity_id
_entity_poly.type
_entity_poly.pdbx_seq_one_letter_code
_entity_poly.pdbx_strand_id
1 'polypeptide(L)'
;MQKGLEIAFQTVHGLDEELVKALAGITAHEFSDMNIDYNIFLVTLGDQKFFRILFLSRKLTDLHPEERKKVRERFDQNSKMQYLDLIAKYHNLMQEGKIPDKSIKEVHEEYDLWEDPIWQYI
;
A
#
# COMPACT_ATOMS: atom_id res chain seq x y z
N MET A 1 4.55 19.23 -5.40
CA MET A 1 4.67 18.40 -4.18
C MET A 1 4.74 16.96 -4.64
N GLN A 2 5.92 16.33 -4.64
CA GLN A 2 6.15 14.99 -5.21
C GLN A 2 6.81 14.10 -4.16
N LYS A 3 6.05 13.44 -3.28
CA LYS A 3 6.70 12.65 -2.23
C LYS A 3 5.93 11.38 -1.88
N GLY A 4 5.99 10.39 -2.76
CA GLY A 4 5.76 9.01 -2.37
C GLY A 4 5.67 8.03 -3.54
N LEU A 5 5.39 6.78 -3.19
CA LEU A 5 5.19 5.68 -4.12
C LEU A 5 3.74 5.20 -4.02
N GLU A 6 3.02 5.35 -5.13
CA GLU A 6 1.71 4.75 -5.31
C GLU A 6 1.84 3.35 -5.89
N ILE A 7 1.09 2.42 -5.31
CA ILE A 7 0.92 1.06 -5.82
C ILE A 7 -0.58 0.76 -5.89
N ALA A 8 -1.08 0.54 -7.10
CA ALA A 8 -2.41 -0.02 -7.31
C ALA A 8 -2.34 -1.55 -7.18
N PHE A 9 -3.27 -2.13 -6.44
CA PHE A 9 -3.33 -3.56 -6.18
C PHE A 9 -4.78 -4.06 -6.27
N GLN A 10 -4.96 -5.16 -6.98
CA GLN A 10 -6.24 -5.83 -7.11
C GLN A 10 -6.11 -7.28 -6.63
N THR A 11 -7.02 -7.65 -5.76
CA THR A 11 -7.11 -8.97 -5.15
C THR A 11 -7.86 -9.93 -6.08
N VAL A 12 -7.39 -11.19 -6.18
CA VAL A 12 -7.94 -12.18 -7.13
C VAL A 12 -9.36 -12.63 -6.76
N HIS A 13 -9.70 -12.65 -5.47
CA HIS A 13 -10.94 -13.21 -4.95
C HIS A 13 -11.83 -12.16 -4.24
N GLY A 14 -12.10 -11.03 -4.90
CA GLY A 14 -12.90 -9.96 -4.31
C GLY A 14 -12.10 -9.12 -3.33
N LEU A 15 -12.74 -8.25 -2.55
CA LEU A 15 -12.07 -7.26 -1.70
C LEU A 15 -11.50 -7.89 -0.42
N ASP A 16 -10.22 -8.27 -0.46
CA ASP A 16 -9.50 -8.79 0.70
C ASP A 16 -8.72 -7.68 1.39
N GLU A 17 -9.39 -6.96 2.28
CA GLU A 17 -8.83 -5.85 3.03
C GLU A 17 -7.66 -6.27 3.93
N GLU A 18 -7.74 -7.46 4.52
CA GLU A 18 -6.74 -7.98 5.45
C GLU A 18 -5.43 -8.24 4.70
N LEU A 19 -5.52 -8.83 3.50
CA LEU A 19 -4.36 -9.03 2.64
C LEU A 19 -3.67 -7.71 2.29
N VAL A 20 -4.45 -6.68 1.91
CA VAL A 20 -3.90 -5.38 1.53
C VAL A 20 -3.24 -4.69 2.71
N LYS A 21 -3.86 -4.75 3.90
CA LYS A 21 -3.26 -4.25 5.15
C LYS A 21 -1.96 -4.97 5.48
N ALA A 22 -1.95 -6.29 5.36
CA ALA A 22 -0.76 -7.10 5.60
C ALA A 22 0.37 -6.76 4.62
N LEU A 23 0.07 -6.67 3.32
CA LEU A 23 1.05 -6.32 2.28
C LEU A 23 1.64 -4.93 2.51
N ALA A 24 0.79 -3.93 2.78
CA ALA A 24 1.24 -2.57 3.03
C ALA A 24 2.12 -2.48 4.29
N GLY A 25 1.65 -3.07 5.40
CA GLY A 25 2.33 -3.04 6.68
C GLY A 25 3.68 -3.76 6.65
N ILE A 26 3.72 -5.00 6.12
CA ILE A 26 4.96 -5.78 6.03
C ILE A 26 5.97 -5.07 5.15
N THR A 27 5.52 -4.56 3.99
CA THR A 27 6.41 -3.84 3.07
C THR A 27 6.96 -2.58 3.73
N ALA A 28 6.14 -1.77 4.41
CA ALA A 28 6.63 -0.58 5.11
C ALA A 28 7.62 -0.93 6.24
N HIS A 29 7.36 -2.00 6.99
CA HIS A 29 8.23 -2.46 8.07
C HIS A 29 9.62 -2.90 7.57
N GLU A 30 9.68 -3.58 6.43
CA GLU A 30 10.94 -4.04 5.81
C GLU A 30 11.86 -2.89 5.37
N PHE A 31 11.32 -1.68 5.24
CA PHE A 31 12.05 -0.44 4.96
C PHE A 31 11.97 0.55 6.15
N SER A 32 12.02 0.04 7.37
CA SER A 32 12.00 0.84 8.61
C SER A 32 13.10 1.92 8.65
N ASP A 33 14.23 1.70 7.99
CA ASP A 33 15.35 2.66 7.83
C ASP A 33 15.00 3.88 6.96
N MET A 34 13.95 3.77 6.15
CA MET A 34 13.42 4.85 5.31
C MET A 34 12.28 5.62 5.99
N ASN A 35 11.84 5.17 7.17
CA ASN A 35 10.71 5.72 7.91
C ASN A 35 9.49 5.91 7.00
N ILE A 36 9.11 4.83 6.32
CA ILE A 36 7.96 4.82 5.40
C ILE A 36 6.68 4.82 6.23
N ASP A 37 5.86 5.86 6.03
CA ASP A 37 4.46 5.85 6.40
C ASP A 37 3.62 5.36 5.20
N TYR A 38 2.40 4.89 5.43
CA TYR A 38 1.53 4.45 4.33
C TYR A 38 0.05 4.72 4.59
N ASN A 39 -0.71 4.92 3.52
CA ASN A 39 -2.17 4.99 3.58
C ASN A 39 -2.76 3.98 2.59
N ILE A 40 -3.92 3.42 2.93
CA ILE A 40 -4.61 2.43 2.09
C ILE A 40 -5.96 3.02 1.71
N PHE A 41 -6.25 2.98 0.42
CA PHE A 41 -7.48 3.47 -0.16
C PHE A 41 -8.18 2.35 -0.91
N LEU A 42 -9.49 2.22 -0.69
CA LEU A 42 -10.37 1.43 -1.53
C LEU A 42 -10.99 2.37 -2.56
N VAL A 43 -10.57 2.26 -3.80
CA VAL A 43 -11.05 3.11 -4.90
C VAL A 43 -12.12 2.36 -5.68
N THR A 44 -13.25 3.03 -5.89
CA THR A 44 -14.32 2.55 -6.78
C THR A 44 -14.30 3.38 -8.05
N LEU A 45 -14.13 2.73 -9.20
CA LEU A 45 -14.14 3.32 -10.53
C LEU A 45 -15.19 2.59 -11.39
N GLY A 46 -16.32 3.24 -11.63
CA GLY A 46 -17.49 2.60 -12.24
C GLY A 46 -17.94 1.39 -11.41
N ASP A 47 -18.01 0.21 -12.04
CA ASP A 47 -18.38 -1.06 -11.37
C ASP A 47 -17.19 -1.81 -10.78
N GLN A 48 -15.96 -1.30 -10.93
CA GLN A 48 -14.75 -1.96 -10.45
C GLN A 48 -14.24 -1.33 -9.16
N LYS A 49 -13.79 -2.19 -8.24
CA LYS A 49 -13.13 -1.79 -7.01
C LYS A 49 -11.70 -2.32 -6.97
N PHE A 50 -10.76 -1.48 -6.58
CA PHE A 50 -9.36 -1.85 -6.41
C PHE A 50 -8.77 -1.08 -5.24
N PHE A 51 -7.67 -1.60 -4.69
CA PHE A 51 -6.95 -0.91 -3.64
C PHE A 51 -5.83 -0.07 -4.23
N ARG A 52 -5.59 1.09 -3.63
CA ARG A 52 -4.36 1.86 -3.86
C ARG A 52 -3.68 2.07 -2.52
N ILE A 53 -2.38 1.78 -2.50
CA ILE A 53 -1.53 1.95 -1.34
C ILE A 53 -0.56 3.07 -1.64
N LEU A 54 -0.42 3.94 -0.65
CA LEU A 54 0.30 5.18 -0.77
C LEU A 54 1.46 5.21 0.22
N PHE A 55 2.67 4.91 -0.23
CA PHE A 55 3.86 4.93 0.61
C PHE A 55 4.50 6.31 0.64
N LEU A 56 4.67 6.84 1.84
CA LEU A 56 5.16 8.17 2.15
C LEU A 56 6.53 8.09 2.80
N SER A 57 7.54 8.67 2.17
CA SER A 57 8.84 8.88 2.84
C SER A 57 9.58 10.05 2.21
N ARG A 58 10.46 10.68 3.01
CA ARG A 58 11.41 11.68 2.51
C ARG A 58 12.39 11.11 1.48
N LYS A 59 12.61 9.79 1.49
CA LYS A 59 13.47 9.07 0.54
C LYS A 59 12.71 8.54 -0.68
N LEU A 60 11.37 8.49 -0.64
CA LEU A 60 10.53 8.06 -1.76
C LEU A 60 10.11 9.25 -2.63
N THR A 61 11.10 9.89 -3.25
CA THR A 61 10.90 11.01 -4.17
C THR A 61 11.35 10.65 -5.57
N ASP A 62 10.94 11.43 -6.57
CA ASP A 62 11.39 11.23 -7.96
C ASP A 62 12.92 11.34 -8.12
N LEU A 63 13.60 11.97 -7.15
CA LEU A 63 15.05 12.07 -7.08
C LEU A 63 15.74 10.75 -6.69
N HIS A 64 15.00 9.79 -6.13
CA HIS A 64 15.53 8.49 -5.69
C HIS A 64 14.74 7.34 -6.35
N PRO A 65 14.84 7.18 -7.69
CA PRO A 65 14.07 6.18 -8.43
C PRO A 65 14.41 4.74 -8.00
N GLU A 66 15.65 4.49 -7.59
CA GLU A 66 16.09 3.18 -7.11
C GLU A 66 15.36 2.74 -5.84
N GLU A 67 15.10 3.66 -4.90
CA GLU A 67 14.38 3.33 -3.67
C GLU A 67 12.91 3.04 -3.95
N ARG A 68 12.29 3.78 -4.87
CA ARG A 68 10.93 3.49 -5.35
C ARG A 68 10.84 2.12 -6.01
N LYS A 69 11.84 1.76 -6.81
CA LYS A 69 11.92 0.46 -7.48
C LYS A 69 12.05 -0.66 -6.45
N LYS A 70 12.93 -0.53 -5.46
CA LYS A 70 13.11 -1.53 -4.38
C LYS A 70 11.81 -1.76 -3.60
N VAL A 71 11.11 -0.69 -3.21
CA VAL A 71 9.84 -0.82 -2.47
C VAL A 71 8.79 -1.53 -3.34
N ARG A 72 8.71 -1.19 -4.63
CA ARG A 72 7.80 -1.86 -5.57
C ARG A 72 8.13 -3.34 -5.77
N GLU A 73 9.40 -3.68 -5.96
CA GLU A 73 9.85 -5.06 -6.10
C GLU A 73 9.59 -5.87 -4.83
N ARG A 74 9.82 -5.28 -3.66
CA ARG A 74 9.52 -5.94 -2.39
C ARG A 74 8.04 -6.18 -2.20
N PHE A 75 7.21 -5.19 -2.55
CA PHE A 75 5.76 -5.33 -2.53
C PHE A 75 5.30 -6.49 -3.42
N ASP A 76 5.83 -6.59 -4.65
CA ASP A 76 5.53 -7.68 -5.59
C ASP A 76 6.05 -9.05 -5.12
N GLN A 77 7.18 -9.09 -4.41
CA GLN A 77 7.65 -10.34 -3.79
C GLN A 77 6.74 -10.77 -2.65
N ASN A 78 6.31 -9.84 -1.80
CA ASN A 78 5.40 -10.11 -0.70
C ASN A 78 4.02 -10.56 -1.22
N SER A 79 3.52 -9.98 -2.32
CA SER A 79 2.23 -10.37 -2.92
C SER A 79 2.21 -11.80 -3.47
N LYS A 80 3.38 -12.37 -3.76
CA LYS A 80 3.55 -13.76 -4.23
C LYS A 80 3.70 -14.77 -3.09
N MET A 81 3.81 -14.33 -1.84
CA MET A 81 3.86 -15.23 -0.68
C MET A 81 2.51 -15.94 -0.51
N GLN A 82 2.53 -17.10 0.16
CA GLN A 82 1.27 -17.76 0.51
C GLN A 82 0.47 -16.88 1.47
N TYR A 83 -0.85 -16.84 1.25
CA TYR A 83 -1.77 -16.02 2.04
C TYR A 83 -1.60 -16.23 3.54
N LEU A 84 -1.61 -17.49 3.99
CA LEU A 84 -1.53 -17.84 5.42
C LEU A 84 -0.22 -17.36 6.05
N ASP A 85 0.90 -17.49 5.35
CA ASP A 85 2.21 -17.03 5.83
C ASP A 85 2.24 -15.51 5.97
N LEU A 86 1.65 -14.80 5.01
CA LEU A 86 1.59 -13.35 5.01
C LEU A 86 0.76 -12.81 6.18
N ILE A 87 -0.44 -13.37 6.38
CA ILE A 87 -1.33 -12.96 7.48
C ILE A 87 -0.71 -13.29 8.84
N ALA A 88 -0.11 -14.48 8.98
CA ALA A 88 0.58 -14.85 10.22
C ALA A 88 1.73 -13.88 10.54
N LYS A 89 2.54 -13.52 9.54
CA LYS A 89 3.62 -12.53 9.68
C LYS A 89 3.07 -11.16 10.08
N TYR A 90 1.97 -10.72 9.46
CA TYR A 90 1.32 -9.45 9.77
C TYR A 90 0.82 -9.41 11.22
N HIS A 91 0.09 -10.42 11.67
CA HIS A 91 -0.41 -10.49 13.04
C HIS A 91 0.69 -10.52 14.09
N ASN A 92 1.78 -11.26 13.84
CA ASN A 92 2.94 -11.26 14.74
C ASN A 92 3.55 -9.86 14.87
N LEU A 93 3.75 -9.16 13.75
CA LEU A 93 4.32 -7.81 13.74
C LEU A 93 3.37 -6.76 14.37
N MET A 94 2.05 -6.94 14.23
CA MET A 94 1.06 -6.12 14.93
C MET A 94 1.11 -6.34 16.44
N GLN A 95 1.15 -7.60 16.90
CA GLN A 95 1.23 -7.93 18.33
C GLN A 95 2.52 -7.40 18.98
N GLU A 96 3.62 -7.38 18.22
CA GLU A 96 4.89 -6.78 18.65
C GLU A 96 4.88 -5.23 18.62
N GLY A 97 3.80 -4.60 18.15
CA GLY A 97 3.68 -3.14 18.04
C GLY A 97 4.57 -2.52 16.96
N LYS A 98 5.10 -3.33 16.02
CA LYS A 98 5.99 -2.90 14.95
C LYS A 98 5.27 -2.34 13.73
N ILE A 99 4.00 -2.71 13.55
CA ILE A 99 3.14 -2.23 12.47
C ILE A 99 1.84 -1.70 13.08
N PRO A 100 1.37 -0.52 12.69
CA PRO A 100 0.06 -0.01 13.12
C PRO A 100 -1.08 -0.72 12.40
N ASP A 101 -2.19 -0.94 13.10
CA ASP A 101 -3.47 -1.26 12.44
C ASP A 101 -3.97 -0.01 11.71
N LYS A 102 -4.03 -0.07 10.38
CA LYS A 102 -4.49 1.05 9.55
C LYS A 102 -5.86 0.74 8.97
N SER A 103 -6.79 1.68 9.16
CA SER A 103 -8.08 1.67 8.48
C SER A 103 -7.92 1.96 6.99
N ILE A 104 -8.76 1.34 6.17
CA ILE A 104 -8.85 1.62 4.74
C ILE A 104 -9.80 2.80 4.55
N LYS A 105 -9.40 3.79 3.75
CA LYS A 105 -10.24 4.92 3.37
C LYS A 105 -10.96 4.62 2.06
N GLU A 106 -12.28 4.74 2.03
CA GLU A 106 -13.03 4.58 0.77
C GLU A 106 -13.00 5.87 -0.04
N VAL A 107 -12.73 5.75 -1.35
CA VAL A 107 -12.71 6.86 -2.32
C VAL A 107 -13.57 6.45 -3.51
N HIS A 108 -14.50 7.32 -3.90
CA HIS A 108 -15.35 7.14 -5.07
C HIS A 108 -14.87 8.11 -6.15
N GLU A 109 -14.37 7.57 -7.27
CA GLU A 109 -13.98 8.38 -8.43
C GLU A 109 -15.05 8.24 -9.51
N GLU A 110 -15.72 9.35 -9.84
CA GLU A 110 -16.54 9.42 -11.06
C GLU A 110 -15.61 9.60 -12.27
N TYR A 111 -16.05 9.12 -13.44
CA TYR A 111 -15.31 8.76 -14.66
C TYR A 111 -14.33 9.79 -15.30
N ASP A 112 -13.98 10.89 -14.67
CA ASP A 112 -13.19 11.98 -15.25
C ASP A 112 -11.71 12.04 -14.82
N LEU A 113 -11.25 11.21 -13.88
CA LEU A 113 -9.98 11.50 -13.18
C LEU A 113 -9.06 10.28 -13.01
N TRP A 114 -8.67 9.64 -14.11
CA TRP A 114 -7.42 8.86 -14.13
C TRP A 114 -6.17 9.72 -13.84
N GLU A 115 -6.32 11.04 -13.76
CA GLU A 115 -5.25 12.02 -13.59
C GLU A 115 -5.05 12.52 -12.16
N ASP A 116 -6.01 12.35 -11.24
CA ASP A 116 -5.85 12.91 -9.90
C ASP A 116 -5.00 12.01 -9.00
N PRO A 117 -3.85 12.49 -8.51
CA PRO A 117 -3.02 11.72 -7.60
C PRO A 117 -3.76 11.52 -6.28
N ILE A 118 -3.71 10.31 -5.71
CA ILE A 118 -4.38 9.98 -4.44
C ILE A 118 -3.96 10.90 -3.28
N TRP A 119 -2.81 11.56 -3.41
CA TRP A 119 -2.32 12.59 -2.50
C TRP A 119 -3.33 13.71 -2.19
N GLN A 120 -4.33 13.94 -3.05
CA GLN A 120 -5.38 14.94 -2.80
C GLN A 120 -6.32 14.56 -1.65
N TYR A 121 -6.36 13.28 -1.24
CA TYR A 121 -7.26 12.76 -0.19
C TYR A 121 -6.58 12.58 1.19
N ILE A 122 -5.42 13.21 1.40
CA ILE A 122 -4.66 13.23 2.67
C ILE A 122 -4.90 14.54 3.41
#